data_AF-A0A8T1PYW5-F1
#
_entry.id   AF-A0A8T1PYW5-F1
#
_cell.length_a   1.000
_cell.length_b   1.000
_cell.length_c   1.000
_cell.angle_alpha   90.00
_cell.angle_beta   90.00
_cell.angle_gamma   90.00
#
_symmetry.space_group_name_H-M   'P 1'
#
loop_
_entity.id
_entity.type
_entity.pdbx_description
1 polymer ?
#
loop_
_entity_poly.entity_id
_entity_poly.type
_entity_poly.pdbx_seq_one_letter_code
_entity_poly.pdbx_strand_id
1 'polypeptide(L)'
;MVIPPPVRPPRITNYLKPYVLKMHFTNKYVSTQVIHAPTATVASSASSQEKALRPSMESTRDVAAAGKIGKILGERLLLKDIPAVAVHLEREQRYHGKVKAVIDSLREAGVKLL
;
A
#
# COMPACT_ATOMS: atom_id res chain seq x y z
N MET A 1 20.45 31.94 -14.22
CA MET A 1 20.33 30.49 -14.49
C MET A 1 20.29 29.77 -13.15
N VAL A 2 19.18 29.14 -12.81
CA VAL A 2 19.10 28.29 -11.60
C VAL A 2 19.73 26.96 -11.97
N ILE A 3 20.88 26.63 -11.39
CA ILE A 3 21.50 25.30 -11.58
C ILE A 3 20.60 24.32 -10.82
N PRO A 4 19.97 23.34 -11.50
CA PRO A 4 19.19 22.34 -10.80
C PRO A 4 20.13 21.57 -9.85
N PRO A 5 19.68 21.26 -8.63
CA PRO A 5 20.49 20.50 -7.70
C PRO A 5 20.87 19.14 -8.33
N PRO A 6 22.02 18.57 -7.97
CA PRO A 6 22.45 17.28 -8.49
C PRO A 6 21.39 16.21 -8.18
N VAL A 7 20.97 15.50 -9.22
CA VAL A 7 20.01 14.39 -9.09
C VAL A 7 20.68 13.30 -8.27
N ARG A 8 20.07 12.93 -7.13
CA ARG A 8 20.61 11.83 -6.32
C ARG A 8 20.50 10.53 -7.12
N PRO A 9 21.55 9.70 -7.15
CA PRO A 9 21.47 8.40 -7.80
C PRO A 9 20.37 7.56 -7.12
N PRO A 10 19.55 6.84 -7.90
CA PRO A 10 18.54 5.94 -7.34
C PRO A 10 19.24 4.83 -6.54
N ARG A 11 18.71 4.51 -5.35
CA ARG A 11 19.25 3.42 -4.53
C ARG A 11 19.01 2.09 -5.25
N ILE A 12 20.00 1.19 -5.24
CA ILE A 12 19.91 -0.15 -5.85
C ILE A 12 18.70 -0.94 -5.33
N THR A 13 18.31 -0.70 -4.07
CA THR A 13 17.11 -1.29 -3.44
C THR A 13 15.82 -1.04 -4.22
N ASN A 14 15.73 0.06 -4.97
CA ASN A 14 14.55 0.41 -5.76
C ASN A 14 14.35 -0.54 -6.96
N TYR A 15 15.41 -1.19 -7.44
CA TYR A 15 15.33 -2.13 -8.56
C TYR A 15 15.15 -3.57 -8.09
N LEU A 16 15.72 -3.94 -6.93
CA LEU A 16 15.61 -5.29 -6.37
C LEU A 16 14.22 -5.56 -5.75
N LYS A 17 13.60 -4.53 -5.17
CA LYS A 17 12.25 -4.57 -4.59
C LYS A 17 11.41 -3.43 -5.19
N PRO A 18 10.95 -3.59 -6.45
CA PRO A 18 10.37 -2.48 -7.21
C PRO A 18 9.00 -2.07 -6.70
N TYR A 19 8.20 -3.00 -6.18
CA TYR A 19 6.87 -2.72 -5.65
C TYR A 19 6.91 -2.49 -4.15
N VAL A 20 6.55 -1.28 -3.73
CA VAL A 20 6.57 -0.87 -2.32
C VAL A 20 5.15 -0.54 -1.87
N LEU A 21 4.66 -1.25 -0.85
CA LEU A 21 3.41 -0.95 -0.16
C LEU A 21 3.62 0.18 0.84
N LYS A 22 2.85 1.24 0.68
CA LYS A 22 2.69 2.32 1.66
C LYS A 22 1.27 2.30 2.21
N MET A 23 1.17 2.40 3.52
CA MET A 23 -0.10 2.47 4.23
C MET A 23 -0.18 3.82 4.94
N HIS A 24 -1.34 4.46 4.86
CA HIS A 24 -1.61 5.72 5.52
C HIS A 24 -2.94 5.64 6.26
N PHE A 25 -2.88 5.85 7.57
CA PHE A 25 -4.03 5.81 8.46
C PHE A 25 -4.32 7.22 8.95
N THR A 26 -5.51 7.73 8.63
CA THR A 26 -6.03 8.97 9.18
C THR A 26 -7.13 8.65 10.17
N ASN A 27 -7.50 9.60 11.04
CA ASN A 27 -8.58 9.43 12.01
C ASN A 27 -9.93 9.02 11.37
N LYS A 28 -10.13 9.31 10.08
CA LYS A 28 -11.37 9.02 9.34
C LYS A 28 -11.26 7.90 8.32
N TYR A 29 -10.07 7.63 7.78
CA TYR A 29 -9.92 6.82 6.58
C TYR A 29 -8.66 5.95 6.62
N VAL A 30 -8.74 4.83 5.91
CA VAL A 30 -7.61 3.92 5.66
C VAL A 30 -7.29 3.97 4.17
N SER A 31 -6.02 4.24 3.86
CA SER A 31 -5.52 4.30 2.49
C SER A 31 -4.28 3.44 2.33
N THR A 32 -4.21 2.70 1.24
CA THR A 32 -3.10 1.80 0.91
C THR A 32 -2.72 1.99 -0.56
N GLN A 33 -1.43 1.99 -0.85
CA GLN A 33 -0.91 2.20 -2.19
C GLN A 33 0.31 1.32 -2.42
N VAL A 34 0.41 0.72 -3.60
CA VAL A 34 1.60 0.04 -4.07
C VAL A 34 2.23 0.89 -5.16
N ILE A 35 3.47 1.30 -4.93
CA ILE A 35 4.22 2.20 -5.79
C ILE A 35 5.33 1.41 -6.47
N HIS A 36 5.51 1.62 -7.76
CA HIS A 36 6.66 1.15 -8.51
C HIS A 36 7.82 2.14 -8.33
N ALA A 37 8.84 1.77 -7.55
CA ALA A 37 9.95 2.65 -7.18
C ALA A 37 10.78 3.20 -8.36
N PRO A 38 11.04 2.44 -9.44
CA PRO A 38 11.77 2.95 -10.60
C PRO A 38 11.00 4.01 -11.40
N THR A 39 9.70 3.81 -11.63
CA THR A 39 8.88 4.70 -12.46
C THR A 39 8.15 5.77 -11.62
N ALA A 40 8.19 5.66 -10.29
CA ALA A 40 7.43 6.49 -9.36
C ALA A 40 5.92 6.49 -9.60
N THR A 41 5.39 5.47 -10.29
CA THR A 41 3.97 5.33 -10.62
C THR A 41 3.26 4.47 -9.57
N VAL A 42 1.98 4.77 -9.33
CA VAL A 42 1.14 3.94 -8.45
C VAL A 42 0.65 2.74 -9.26
N ALA A 43 1.16 1.56 -8.93
CA ALA A 43 0.75 0.31 -9.57
C ALA A 43 -0.68 -0.06 -9.18
N SER A 44 -1.03 0.05 -7.90
CA SER A 44 -2.39 -0.17 -7.41
C SER A 44 -2.64 0.66 -6.15
N SER A 45 -3.86 1.10 -5.95
CA SER A 45 -4.29 1.77 -4.74
C SER A 45 -5.61 1.17 -4.26
N ALA A 46 -5.84 1.23 -2.96
CA ALA A 46 -7.13 0.92 -2.36
C ALA A 46 -7.36 1.85 -1.16
N SER A 47 -8.49 2.54 -1.12
CA SER A 47 -8.85 3.41 0.00
C SER A 47 -10.31 3.33 0.38
N SER A 48 -10.60 3.55 1.66
CA SER A 48 -11.97 3.65 2.17
C SER A 48 -12.72 4.89 1.66
N GLN A 49 -12.04 5.78 0.94
CA GLN A 49 -12.65 6.97 0.31
C GLN A 49 -13.21 6.70 -1.08
N GLU A 50 -12.92 5.54 -1.68
CA GLU A 50 -13.42 5.18 -2.99
C GLU A 50 -14.95 5.18 -3.01
N LYS A 51 -15.54 5.87 -4.00
CA LYS A 51 -17.00 5.97 -4.14
C LYS A 51 -17.68 4.61 -4.22
N ALA A 52 -17.02 3.62 -4.85
CA ALA A 52 -17.51 2.26 -4.96
C ALA A 52 -17.49 1.48 -3.63
N LEU A 53 -16.59 1.84 -2.70
CA LEU A 53 -16.39 1.12 -1.43
C LEU A 53 -17.08 1.80 -0.25
N ARG A 54 -17.39 3.10 -0.36
CA ARG A 54 -18.15 3.84 0.64
C ARG A 54 -19.48 3.19 1.05
N PRO A 55 -20.33 2.68 0.14
CA PRO A 55 -21.61 2.09 0.56
C PRO A 55 -21.46 0.69 1.18
N SER A 56 -20.35 -0.03 0.92
CA SER A 56 -20.12 -1.38 1.44
C SER A 56 -19.35 -1.42 2.77
N MET A 57 -18.97 -0.25 3.28
CA MET A 57 -18.25 -0.09 4.54
C MET A 57 -19.12 0.64 5.56
N GLU A 58 -19.53 -0.09 6.60
CA GLU A 58 -20.22 0.46 7.76
C GLU A 58 -19.33 1.43 8.56
N SER A 59 -18.04 1.09 8.66
CA SER A 59 -17.00 1.92 9.25
C SER A 59 -15.83 2.10 8.29
N THR A 60 -15.30 3.32 8.18
CA THR A 60 -14.17 3.67 7.29
C THR A 60 -12.81 3.66 7.97
N ARG A 61 -12.76 3.45 9.30
CA ARG A 61 -11.53 3.58 10.09
C ARG A 61 -11.15 2.34 10.91
N ASP A 62 -12.04 1.37 11.06
CA ASP A 62 -11.84 0.28 12.01
C ASP A 62 -10.92 -0.82 11.45
N VAL A 63 -10.52 -1.76 12.31
CA VAL A 63 -9.67 -2.91 11.94
C VAL A 63 -10.34 -3.75 10.84
N ALA A 64 -11.66 -3.89 10.90
CA ALA A 64 -12.44 -4.56 9.85
C ALA A 64 -12.35 -3.83 8.50
N ALA A 65 -12.35 -2.49 8.51
CA ALA A 65 -12.19 -1.69 7.30
C ALA A 65 -10.79 -1.88 6.71
N ALA A 66 -9.77 -1.87 7.56
CA ALA A 66 -8.38 -2.12 7.17
C ALA A 66 -8.21 -3.52 6.53
N GLY A 67 -8.84 -4.55 7.11
CA GLY A 67 -8.86 -5.89 6.55
C GLY A 67 -9.54 -5.98 5.18
N LYS A 68 -10.70 -5.32 5.01
CA LYS A 68 -11.40 -5.23 3.71
C LYS A 68 -10.55 -4.53 2.65
N ILE A 69 -9.91 -3.41 2.99
CA ILE A 69 -9.02 -2.67 2.08
C ILE A 69 -7.81 -3.52 1.69
N GLY A 70 -7.21 -4.26 2.62
CA GLY A 70 -6.11 -5.17 2.34
C GLY A 70 -6.50 -6.28 1.35
N LYS A 71 -7.70 -6.86 1.51
CA LYS A 71 -8.22 -7.89 0.61
C LYS A 71 -8.43 -7.36 -0.81
N ILE A 72 -9.10 -6.21 -0.94
CA ILE A 72 -9.35 -5.56 -2.23
C ILE A 72 -8.02 -5.18 -2.92
N LEU A 73 -7.04 -4.72 -2.15
CA LEU A 73 -5.72 -4.42 -2.70
C LEU A 73 -5.03 -5.69 -3.21
N GLY A 74 -5.10 -6.79 -2.47
CA GLY A 74 -4.57 -8.08 -2.88
C GLY A 74 -5.18 -8.57 -4.19
N GLU A 75 -6.51 -8.54 -4.31
CA GLU A 75 -7.23 -8.88 -5.54
C GLU A 75 -6.77 -8.01 -6.73
N ARG A 76 -6.62 -6.69 -6.52
CA ARG A 76 -6.11 -5.77 -7.55
C ARG A 76 -4.66 -6.03 -7.94
N LEU A 77 -3.83 -6.52 -7.02
CA LEU A 77 -2.43 -6.86 -7.29
C LEU A 77 -2.33 -8.16 -8.10
N LEU A 78 -3.14 -9.17 -7.77
CA LEU A 78 -3.22 -10.41 -8.54
C LEU A 78 -3.69 -10.15 -9.96
N LEU A 79 -4.70 -9.30 -10.15
CA LEU A 79 -5.18 -8.89 -11.48
C LEU A 79 -4.13 -8.14 -12.31
N LYS A 80 -3.10 -7.57 -11.66
CA LYS A 80 -2.00 -6.86 -12.32
C LYS A 80 -0.72 -7.70 -12.41
N ASP A 81 -0.81 -9.00 -12.07
CA ASP A 81 0.32 -9.93 -12.05
C ASP A 81 1.51 -9.46 -11.20
N ILE A 82 1.22 -8.84 -10.04
CA ILE A 82 2.24 -8.39 -9.08
C ILE A 82 2.27 -9.38 -7.90
N PRO A 83 3.17 -10.40 -7.91
CA PRO A 83 3.17 -11.46 -6.90
C PRO A 83 3.87 -11.08 -5.60
N ALA A 84 4.74 -10.06 -5.62
CA ALA A 84 5.58 -9.73 -4.47
C ALA A 84 5.65 -8.22 -4.22
N VAL A 85 5.50 -7.83 -2.96
CA VAL A 85 5.49 -6.42 -2.53
C VAL A 85 6.31 -6.26 -1.25
N ALA A 86 7.17 -5.24 -1.21
CA ALA A 86 7.92 -4.86 -0.02
C ALA A 86 7.11 -3.91 0.85
N VAL A 87 7.00 -4.20 2.15
CA VAL A 87 6.23 -3.35 3.07
C VAL A 87 7.11 -2.20 3.56
N HIS A 88 6.65 -0.96 3.34
CA HIS A 88 7.28 0.23 3.91
C HIS A 88 6.40 0.80 5.00
N LEU A 89 6.80 0.56 6.25
CA LEU A 89 6.17 1.16 7.43
C LEU A 89 6.78 2.53 7.70
N GLU A 90 5.93 3.51 7.96
CA GLU A 90 6.41 4.80 8.49
C GLU A 90 6.99 4.60 9.90
N ARG A 91 7.84 5.52 10.36
CA ARG A 91 8.59 5.39 11.63
C ARG A 91 7.70 5.13 12.85
N GLU A 92 6.47 5.61 12.83
CA GLU A 92 5.51 5.45 13.93
C GLU A 92 4.59 4.22 13.77
N GLN A 93 4.58 3.61 12.60
CA GLN A 93 3.77 2.44 12.31
C GLN A 93 4.46 1.18 12.83
N ARG A 94 3.85 0.55 13.82
CA ARG A 94 4.24 -0.78 14.30
C ARG A 94 3.29 -1.82 13.71
N TYR A 95 3.76 -3.05 13.58
CA TYR A 95 2.92 -4.19 13.19
C TYR A 95 1.92 -4.53 14.30
N HIS A 96 0.84 -3.77 14.35
CA HIS A 96 -0.21 -3.88 15.34
C HIS A 96 -1.53 -3.32 14.79
N GLY A 97 -2.66 -3.74 15.36
CA GLY A 97 -4.00 -3.24 15.03
C GLY A 97 -4.28 -3.21 13.53
N LYS A 98 -4.48 -2.01 12.97
CA LYS A 98 -4.85 -1.79 11.56
C LYS A 98 -3.75 -2.20 10.58
N VAL A 99 -2.48 -1.93 10.92
CA VAL A 99 -1.33 -2.30 10.09
C VAL A 99 -1.27 -3.82 9.94
N LYS A 100 -1.47 -4.53 11.06
CA LYS A 100 -1.53 -5.99 11.08
C LYS A 100 -2.65 -6.51 10.19
N ALA A 101 -3.86 -5.97 10.32
CA ALA A 101 -5.01 -6.39 9.52
C ALA A 101 -4.80 -6.23 8.01
N VAL A 102 -4.16 -5.13 7.55
CA VAL A 102 -3.86 -4.96 6.12
C VAL A 102 -2.87 -6.02 5.63
N ILE A 103 -1.82 -6.25 6.40
CA ILE A 103 -0.75 -7.19 6.05
C ILE A 103 -1.26 -8.63 6.04
N ASP A 104 -2.07 -9.01 7.04
CA ASP A 104 -2.65 -10.35 7.14
C ASP A 104 -3.62 -10.59 5.97
N SER A 105 -4.48 -9.62 5.63
CA SER A 105 -5.36 -9.72 4.45
C SER A 105 -4.60 -9.82 3.12
N LEU A 106 -3.47 -9.13 2.96
CA LEU A 106 -2.63 -9.24 1.77
C LEU A 106 -2.00 -10.62 1.64
N ARG A 107 -1.60 -11.21 2.77
CA ARG A 107 -1.05 -12.56 2.83
C ARG A 107 -2.12 -13.61 2.51
N GLU A 108 -3.33 -13.44 3.02
CA GLU A 108 -4.48 -14.30 2.70
C GLU A 108 -4.87 -14.20 1.22
N ALA A 109 -4.74 -13.02 0.61
CA ALA A 109 -4.93 -12.83 -0.82
C ALA A 109 -3.79 -13.45 -1.68
N GLY A 110 -2.75 -14.04 -1.07
CA GLY A 110 -1.69 -14.73 -1.80
C GLY A 110 -0.55 -13.83 -2.29
N VAL A 111 -0.48 -12.58 -1.85
CA VAL A 111 0.63 -11.69 -2.18
C VAL A 111 1.84 -12.00 -1.28
N LYS A 112 3.01 -12.23 -1.88
CA LYS A 112 4.25 -12.47 -1.14
C LYS A 112 4.81 -11.16 -0.59
N LEU A 113 5.04 -11.11 0.72
CA LEU A 113 5.61 -9.95 1.39
C LEU A 113 7.13 -10.10 1.50
N LEU A 114 7.88 -9.06 1.10
CA LEU A 114 9.36 -9.02 1.05
C LEU A 114 10.00 -8.09 2.08
#